data_AF-A0A432RXU5-F1
#
_entry.id   AF-A0A432RXU5-F1
#
_cell.length_a   1.000
_cell.length_b   1.000
_cell.length_c   1.000
_cell.angle_alpha   90.00
_cell.angle_beta   90.00
_cell.angle_gamma   90.00
#
_symmetry.space_group_name_H-M   'P 1'
#
loop_
_entity.id
_entity.type
_entity.pdbx_description
1 polymer ?
#
loop_
_entity_poly.entity_id
_entity_poly.type
_entity_poly.pdbx_seq_one_letter_code
_entity_poly.pdbx_strand_id
1 'polypeptide(L)' 'MKILLSLLLISTIYAKIIDQIEIIVNDIPITTYDIEKMTQKTHNKNEAINILINNALIKSALKEEN' A
#
# COMPACT_ATOMS: atom_id res chain seq x y z
N MET A 1 7.67 -40.45 12.35
CA MET A 1 7.63 -39.82 11.00
C MET A 1 6.32 -39.13 10.62
N LYS A 2 5.17 -39.42 11.27
CA LYS A 2 3.88 -38.79 10.92
C LYS A 2 3.74 -37.33 11.35
N ILE A 3 4.42 -36.94 12.43
CA ILE A 3 4.29 -35.63 13.09
C ILE A 3 5.08 -34.52 12.34
N LEU A 4 6.17 -34.89 11.66
CA LEU A 4 6.98 -33.94 10.90
C LEU A 4 6.25 -33.47 9.63
N LEU A 5 5.48 -34.38 9.01
CA LEU A 5 4.70 -34.09 7.82
C LEU A 5 3.52 -33.16 8.13
N SER A 6 2.89 -33.30 9.32
CA SER A 6 1.83 -32.38 9.74
C SER A 6 2.34 -30.98 10.06
N LEU A 7 3.59 -30.84 10.51
CA LEU A 7 4.18 -29.52 10.83
C LEU A 7 4.51 -28.71 9.57
N LEU A 8 4.95 -29.39 8.49
CA LEU A 8 5.23 -28.77 7.18
C LEU A 8 3.98 -28.23 6.47
N LEU A 9 2.79 -28.77 6.77
CA LEU A 9 1.54 -28.31 6.18
C LEU A 9 1.03 -26.99 6.80
N ILE A 10 1.54 -26.59 7.96
CA ILE A 10 1.08 -25.39 8.69
C ILE A 10 1.92 -24.15 8.30
N SER A 11 3.13 -24.35 7.76
CA SER A 11 4.08 -23.25 7.51
C SER A 11 3.78 -22.37 6.28
N THR A 12 2.70 -22.64 5.54
CA THR A 12 2.35 -21.86 4.32
C THR A 12 1.31 -20.75 4.56
N ILE A 13 0.91 -20.49 5.81
CA ILE A 13 -0.19 -19.55 6.13
C ILE A 13 0.26 -18.09 6.26
N TYR A 14 1.56 -17.78 6.12
CA TYR A 14 2.01 -16.38 6.11
C TYR A 14 1.73 -15.74 4.74
N ALA A 15 0.48 -15.29 4.61
CA ALA A 15 -0.07 -14.53 3.50
C ALA A 15 0.81 -13.32 3.19
N LYS A 16 1.33 -13.34 1.97
CA LYS A 16 1.96 -12.23 1.27
C LYS A 16 1.01 -11.02 1.35
N ILE A 17 1.42 -9.93 2.01
CA ILE A 17 0.74 -8.64 1.87
C ILE A 17 0.92 -8.27 0.39
N ILE A 18 -0.12 -8.44 -0.41
CA ILE A 18 -0.09 -8.02 -1.81
C ILE A 18 -0.27 -6.51 -1.78
N ASP A 19 0.84 -5.79 -1.93
CA ASP A 19 0.81 -4.34 -2.09
C ASP A 19 0.17 -4.02 -3.45
N GLN A 20 -1.13 -3.78 -3.43
CA GLN A 20 -1.93 -3.51 -4.62
C GLN A 20 -1.97 -2.01 -4.91
N ILE A 21 -1.96 -1.63 -6.18
CA ILE A 21 -2.25 -0.25 -6.59
C ILE A 21 -3.74 0.01 -6.36
N GLU A 22 -4.06 0.93 -5.47
CA GLU A 22 -5.44 1.29 -5.13
C GLU A 22 -5.93 2.45 -6.01
N ILE A 23 -5.08 3.47 -6.21
CA ILE A 23 -5.42 4.71 -6.93
C ILE A 23 -4.26 5.09 -7.84
N ILE A 24 -4.53 5.60 -9.03
CA ILE A 24 -3.52 6.21 -9.91
C ILE A 24 -3.90 7.68 -10.11
N VAL A 25 -2.97 8.60 -9.85
CA VAL A 25 -3.14 10.05 -10.02
C VAL A 25 -2.06 10.55 -10.96
N ASN A 26 -2.44 10.98 -12.17
CA ASN A 26 -1.50 11.45 -13.21
C ASN A 26 -0.24 10.56 -13.34
N ASP A 27 -0.46 9.26 -13.58
CA ASP A 27 0.58 8.22 -13.70
C ASP A 27 1.38 7.93 -12.42
N ILE A 28 1.02 8.52 -11.29
CA ILE A 28 1.61 8.21 -9.98
C ILE A 28 0.70 7.18 -9.28
N PRO A 29 1.16 5.91 -9.13
CA PRO A 29 0.40 4.91 -8.39
C PRO A 29 0.49 5.19 -6.88
N ILE A 30 -0.65 5.06 -6.21
CA ILE A 30 -0.81 5.08 -4.75
C ILE A 30 -1.25 3.67 -4.36
N THR A 31 -0.46 3.01 -3.53
CA THR A 31 -0.71 1.62 -3.15
C THR A 31 -1.50 1.48 -1.85
N THR A 32 -2.03 0.29 -1.59
CA THR A 32 -2.65 -0.05 -0.31
C THR A 32 -1.67 0.15 0.85
N TYR A 33 -0.39 -0.18 0.66
CA TYR A 33 0.65 0.08 1.67
C TYR A 33 0.82 1.57 1.96
N ASP A 34 0.83 2.44 0.94
CA ASP A 34 0.94 3.89 1.15
C ASP A 34 -0.23 4.43 1.96
N ILE A 35 -1.45 3.98 1.65
CA ILE A 35 -2.68 4.37 2.35
C ILE A 35 -2.62 3.90 3.80
N GLU A 36 -2.26 2.64 4.08
CA GLU A 36 -2.15 2.11 5.43
C GLU A 36 -1.08 2.85 6.25
N LYS A 37 0.10 3.05 5.66
CA LYS A 37 1.20 3.78 6.30
C LYS A 37 0.83 5.21 6.63
N MET A 38 0.12 5.90 5.74
CA MET A 38 -0.35 7.26 5.99
C MET A 38 -1.51 7.27 7.01
N THR A 39 -2.39 6.27 6.97
CA THR A 39 -3.48 6.10 7.95
C THR A 39 -2.94 5.91 9.36
N GLN A 40 -1.81 5.22 9.53
CA GLN A 40 -1.14 5.10 10.84
C GLN A 40 -0.67 6.45 11.40
N LYS A 41 -0.40 7.43 10.54
CA LYS A 41 0.02 8.79 10.94
C LYS A 41 -1.15 9.74 11.16
N THR A 42 -2.16 9.68 10.30
CA THR A 42 -3.34 10.57 10.38
C THR A 42 -4.42 10.04 11.32
N HIS A 43 -4.36 8.76 11.66
CA HIS A 43 -5.43 8.02 12.35
C HIS A 43 -6.79 8.07 11.62
N ASN A 44 -6.80 8.48 10.35
CA ASN A 44 -7.99 8.62 9.51
C ASN A 44 -7.66 8.26 8.06
N LYS A 45 -8.31 7.20 7.56
CA LYS A 45 -8.08 6.68 6.20
C LYS A 45 -8.44 7.68 5.10
N ASN A 46 -9.52 8.43 5.26
CA ASN A 46 -9.96 9.39 4.25
C ASN A 46 -9.00 10.58 4.17
N GLU A 47 -8.53 11.06 5.32
CA GLU A 47 -7.52 12.10 5.39
C GLU A 47 -6.19 11.63 4.77
N ALA A 48 -5.77 10.40 5.06
CA ALA A 48 -4.59 9.79 4.47
C ALA A 48 -4.65 9.75 2.93
N ILE A 49 -5.79 9.33 2.38
CA ILE A 49 -6.03 9.29 0.94
C ILE A 49 -5.95 10.70 0.34
N ASN A 50 -6.62 11.68 0.95
CA ASN A 50 -6.62 13.07 0.47
C ASN A 50 -5.20 13.66 0.44
N ILE A 51 -4.40 13.42 1.48
CA ILE A 51 -3.00 13.87 1.53
C ILE A 51 -2.18 13.23 0.40
N LEU A 52 -2.32 11.92 0.19
CA LEU A 52 -1.58 11.19 -0.84
C LEU A 52 -1.94 11.68 -2.25
N ILE A 53 -3.23 11.94 -2.51
CA ILE A 53 -3.71 12.50 -3.79
C ILE A 53 -3.11 13.89 -4.00
N ASN A 54 -3.19 14.79 -3.00
CA ASN A 54 -2.65 16.14 -3.13
C ASN A 54 -1.14 16.12 -3.39
N ASN A 55 -0.40 15.27 -2.70
CA ASN A 55 1.04 15.10 -2.92
C ASN A 55 1.36 14.60 -4.34
N ALA A 56 0.55 13.67 -4.86
CA ALA A 56 0.69 13.18 -6.23
C ALA A 56 0.42 14.29 -7.26
N LEU A 57 -0.65 15.08 -7.07
CA LEU A 57 -0.97 16.21 -7.95
C LEU A 57 0.16 17.25 -7.97
N ILE A 58 0.69 17.64 -6.80
CA ILE A 58 1.82 18.57 -6.70
C ILE A 58 3.04 18.01 -7.42
N LYS A 59 3.36 16.73 -7.20
CA LYS A 59 4.50 16.07 -7.84
C LYS A 59 4.34 15.99 -9.37
N SER A 60 3.12 15.78 -9.86
CA SER A 60 2.81 15.81 -11.29
C SER A 60 3.05 17.20 -11.87
N ALA A 61 2.52 18.25 -11.24
CA ALA A 61 2.66 19.62 -11.71
C ALA A 61 4.15 20.05 -11.81
N LEU A 62 4.96 19.72 -10.81
CA LEU A 62 6.40 20.01 -10.82
C LEU A 62 7.16 19.25 -11.92
N LYS A 63 6.64 18.11 -12.37
CA LYS A 63 7.25 17.33 -13.44
C LYS A 63 6.92 17.90 -14.82
N GLU A 64 5.78 18.57 -14.96
CA GLU A 64 5.35 19.23 -16.20
C GLU A 64 6.01 20.60 -16.41
N GLU A 65 6.46 21.26 -15.33
CA GLU A 65 7.15 22.57 -15.40
C GLU A 65 8.66 22.49 -15.75
N ASN A 66 9.22 21.30 -15.95
CA ASN A 66 10.62 21.08 -16.37
C ASN A 66 10.69 20.48 -17.78
#